data_AF-A0A3D6EE99-F1
#
_entry.id   AF-A0A3D6EE99-F1
#
_cell.length_a   1.000
_cell.length_b   1.000
_cell.length_c   1.000
_cell.angle_alpha   90.00
_cell.angle_beta   90.00
_cell.angle_gamma   90.00
#
_symmetry.space_group_name_H-M   'P 1'
#
loop_
_entity.id
_entity.type
_entity.pdbx_description
1 polymer ?
#
loop_
_entity_poly.entity_id
_entity_poly.type
_entity_poly.pdbx_seq_one_letter_code
_entity_poly.pdbx_strand_id
1 'polypeptide(L)'
;ELSPATRFDVVQLFEVDGMRILFGNGQGRGWRAAGGPLPVYKYKLEVSMDGEKWSTVVDQTRNTISRDTVFDDFTPTTCRFVRLTVTDWPKNTQLGIIDFTVFGTPSGHLPAAVATPTYYQLPLDKPTNERK
;
A
#
# COMPACT_ATOMS: atom_id res chain seq x y z
N GLU A 1 9.14 -27.13 -26.49
CA GLU A 1 7.78 -27.01 -25.90
C GLU A 1 7.91 -26.38 -24.52
N LEU A 2 7.84 -25.04 -24.44
CA LEU A 2 7.74 -24.34 -23.15
C LEU A 2 6.26 -24.38 -22.75
N SER A 3 5.95 -24.86 -21.54
CA SER A 3 4.59 -24.89 -21.03
C SER A 3 3.95 -23.48 -21.03
N PRO A 4 2.63 -23.35 -21.23
CA PRO A 4 1.96 -22.06 -21.09
C PRO A 4 1.98 -21.68 -19.61
N ALA A 5 2.98 -20.92 -19.19
CA ALA A 5 3.07 -20.38 -17.85
C ALA A 5 1.97 -19.33 -17.68
N THR A 6 0.77 -19.75 -17.32
CA THR A 6 -0.28 -18.83 -16.89
C THR A 6 0.01 -18.48 -15.43
N ARG A 7 0.77 -17.40 -15.22
CA ARG A 7 1.00 -16.82 -13.89
C ARG A 7 -0.25 -16.00 -13.53
N PHE A 8 -1.09 -16.53 -12.65
CA PHE A 8 -2.16 -15.73 -12.05
C PHE A 8 -1.59 -14.95 -10.87
N ASP A 9 -1.68 -13.62 -10.95
CA ASP A 9 -1.36 -12.75 -9.81
C ASP A 9 -2.54 -12.81 -8.84
N VAL A 10 -2.31 -13.44 -7.69
CA VAL A 10 -3.32 -13.55 -6.64
C VAL A 10 -3.29 -12.26 -5.84
N VAL A 11 -4.44 -11.62 -5.62
CA VAL A 11 -4.46 -10.41 -4.79
C VAL A 11 -4.29 -10.81 -3.33
N GLN A 12 -3.07 -10.63 -2.82
CA GLN A 12 -2.75 -10.82 -1.41
C GLN A 12 -3.46 -9.77 -0.56
N LEU A 13 -4.11 -10.22 0.51
CA LEU A 13 -4.65 -9.40 1.57
C LEU A 13 -3.64 -9.30 2.71
N PHE A 14 -3.62 -8.15 3.37
CA PHE A 14 -2.80 -7.90 4.53
C PHE A 14 -3.67 -7.44 5.68
N GLU A 15 -3.37 -7.93 6.87
CA GLU A 15 -3.79 -7.31 8.12
C GLU A 15 -2.69 -6.34 8.54
N VAL A 16 -3.00 -5.04 8.47
CA VAL A 16 -2.05 -3.96 8.76
C VAL A 16 -2.27 -3.43 10.17
N ASP A 17 -1.19 -3.12 10.87
CA ASP A 17 -1.20 -2.76 12.29
C ASP A 17 -0.30 -1.57 12.65
N GLY A 18 0.49 -1.07 11.70
CA GLY A 18 1.32 0.10 11.93
C GLY A 18 1.74 0.81 10.66
N MET A 19 2.28 2.01 10.82
CA MET A 19 2.88 2.77 9.72
C MET A 19 4.11 3.56 10.15
N ARG A 20 4.92 3.93 9.16
CA ARG A 20 5.97 4.92 9.27
C ARG A 20 5.84 5.97 8.17
N ILE A 21 6.01 7.23 8.54
CA ILE A 21 6.17 8.34 7.60
C ILE A 21 7.53 9.00 7.84
N LEU A 22 8.31 9.16 6.78
CA LEU A 22 9.49 10.03 6.75
C LEU A 22 9.12 11.29 5.95
N PHE A 23 8.86 12.40 6.62
CA PHE A 23 8.58 13.68 5.99
C PHE A 23 9.87 14.35 5.50
N GLY A 24 9.80 14.92 4.30
CA GLY A 24 10.80 15.84 3.78
C GLY A 24 10.70 17.18 4.50
N ASN A 25 11.83 17.83 4.75
CA ASN A 25 11.93 19.02 5.60
C ASN A 25 12.11 20.34 4.82
N GLY A 26 11.82 20.36 3.52
CA GLY A 26 11.93 21.56 2.69
C GLY A 26 13.35 22.06 2.41
N GLN A 27 14.42 21.46 2.98
CA GLN A 27 15.80 21.78 2.59
C GLN A 27 16.20 20.96 1.37
N GLY A 28 16.42 21.62 0.23
CA GLY A 28 16.76 21.00 -1.05
C GLY A 28 18.09 20.23 -1.14
N ARG A 29 18.76 19.96 -0.01
CA ARG A 29 20.07 19.27 0.05
C ARG A 29 20.20 18.32 1.24
N GLY A 30 19.24 17.42 1.44
CA GLY A 30 19.41 16.09 2.07
C GLY A 30 19.99 15.96 3.49
N TRP A 31 20.49 17.03 4.10
CA TRP A 31 21.19 17.03 5.38
C TRP A 31 20.70 18.19 6.22
N ARG A 32 20.14 17.85 7.38
CA ARG A 32 19.69 18.84 8.37
C ARG A 32 20.89 19.47 9.04
N ALA A 33 20.81 20.78 9.29
CA ALA A 33 21.60 21.37 10.36
C ALA A 33 21.14 20.75 11.68
N ALA A 34 22.07 20.13 12.41
CA ALA A 34 21.79 19.57 13.73
C ALA A 34 21.21 20.65 14.66
N GLY A 35 20.13 20.34 15.37
CA GLY A 35 19.48 21.25 16.32
C GLY A 35 18.44 22.22 15.74
N GLY A 36 18.17 22.19 14.42
CA GLY A 36 17.06 22.96 13.85
C GLY A 36 15.67 22.44 14.28
N PRO A 37 14.67 23.32 14.48
CA PRO A 37 13.34 22.92 14.93
C PRO A 37 12.68 21.96 13.94
N LEU A 38 11.94 20.98 14.48
CA LEU A 38 11.15 20.03 13.70
C LEU A 38 9.81 20.68 13.27
N PRO A 39 9.34 20.42 12.04
CA PRO A 39 8.00 20.79 11.63
C PRO A 39 6.93 19.94 12.34
N VAL A 40 5.70 20.48 12.44
CA VAL A 40 4.51 19.73 12.87
C VAL A 40 3.69 19.42 11.63
N TYR A 41 3.45 18.13 11.39
CA TYR A 41 2.56 17.66 10.31
C TYR A 41 1.25 17.17 10.90
N LYS A 42 0.14 17.50 10.23
CA LYS A 42 -1.19 16.97 10.55
C LYS A 42 -1.64 16.12 9.39
N TYR A 43 -2.14 14.93 9.70
CA TYR A 43 -2.51 13.94 8.71
C TYR A 43 -3.52 12.95 9.28
N LYS A 44 -4.02 12.07 8.43
CA LYS A 44 -4.77 10.88 8.82
C LYS A 44 -4.42 9.71 7.91
N LEU A 45 -4.56 8.50 8.45
CA LEU A 45 -4.48 7.26 7.71
C LEU A 45 -5.86 6.62 7.63
N GLU A 46 -6.28 6.29 6.42
CA GLU A 46 -7.52 5.59 6.14
C GLU A 46 -7.25 4.30 5.39
N VAL A 47 -8.07 3.29 5.64
CA VAL A 47 -7.99 1.99 4.99
C VAL A 47 -9.31 1.61 4.35
N SER A 48 -9.26 0.76 3.33
CA SER A 48 -10.43 0.30 2.60
C SER A 48 -10.23 -1.10 2.01
N MET A 49 -11.34 -1.84 1.86
CA MET A 49 -11.40 -3.09 1.11
C MET A 49 -11.77 -2.89 -0.36
N ASP A 50 -12.53 -1.84 -0.68
CA ASP A 50 -13.12 -1.60 -2.00
C ASP A 50 -12.56 -0.36 -2.71
N GLY A 51 -11.84 0.52 -1.99
CA GLY A 51 -11.32 1.79 -2.50
C GLY A 51 -12.36 2.92 -2.54
N GLU A 52 -13.61 2.65 -2.13
CA GLU A 52 -14.73 3.59 -2.17
C GLU A 52 -15.15 4.01 -0.76
N LYS A 53 -15.28 3.04 0.15
CA LYS A 53 -15.64 3.25 1.56
C LYS A 53 -14.37 3.19 2.40
N TRP A 54 -14.13 4.24 3.17
CA TRP A 54 -12.89 4.43 3.91
C TRP A 54 -13.17 4.51 5.41
N SER A 55 -12.38 3.78 6.20
CA SER A 55 -12.35 3.90 7.66
C SER A 55 -11.04 4.55 8.10
N THR A 56 -11.10 5.50 9.04
CA THR A 56 -9.90 6.12 9.62
C THR A 56 -9.33 5.21 10.69
N VAL A 57 -8.03 4.88 10.59
CA VAL A 57 -7.29 4.07 11.57
C VAL A 57 -6.27 4.89 12.35
N VAL A 58 -5.82 6.02 11.80
CA VAL A 58 -4.98 7.02 12.50
C VAL A 58 -5.54 8.41 12.22
N ASP A 59 -5.77 9.20 13.28
CA ASP A 59 -6.18 10.61 13.18
C ASP A 59 -5.19 11.51 13.93
N GLN A 60 -4.34 12.19 13.17
CA GLN A 60 -3.37 13.18 13.63
C GLN A 60 -3.74 14.57 13.10
N THR A 61 -5.02 14.82 12.80
CA THR A 61 -5.50 16.10 12.25
C THR A 61 -5.41 17.27 13.24
N ARG A 62 -5.18 16.97 14.52
CA ARG A 62 -4.96 17.94 15.59
C ARG A 62 -3.56 17.83 16.20
N ASN A 63 -2.61 17.18 15.52
CA ASN A 63 -1.26 17.00 16.03
C ASN A 63 -0.57 18.35 16.31
N THR A 64 0.11 18.42 17.46
CA THR A 64 0.94 19.55 17.91
C THR A 64 2.38 19.14 18.18
N ILE A 65 2.72 17.87 17.97
CA ILE A 65 4.04 17.31 18.24
C ILE A 65 4.91 17.42 16.99
N SER A 66 6.09 18.02 17.15
CA SER A 66 7.04 18.23 16.06
C SER A 66 7.92 17.01 15.84
N ARG A 67 7.72 16.33 14.70
CA ARG A 67 8.45 15.13 14.27
C ARG A 67 8.44 15.06 12.75
N ASP A 68 9.56 14.68 12.15
CA ASP A 68 9.69 14.40 10.72
C ASP A 68 9.73 12.90 10.43
N THR A 69 10.18 12.10 11.39
CA THR A 69 9.98 10.64 11.40
C THR A 69 8.86 10.30 12.37
N VAL A 70 7.81 9.67 11.87
CA VAL A 70 6.66 9.25 12.67
C VAL A 70 6.43 7.77 12.54
N PHE A 71 6.09 7.14 13.66
CA PHE A 71 5.58 5.79 13.77
C PHE A 71 4.24 5.88 14.50
N ASP A 72 3.21 5.28 13.94
CA ASP A 72 1.91 5.11 14.58
C ASP A 72 1.48 3.66 14.44
N ASP A 73 1.07 3.07 15.55
CA ASP A 73 0.43 1.76 15.59
C ASP A 73 -1.09 1.94 15.71
N PHE A 74 -1.84 1.00 15.18
CA PHE A 74 -3.29 0.99 15.23
C PHE A 74 -3.83 -0.44 15.35
N THR A 75 -5.13 -0.58 15.61
CA THR A 75 -5.74 -1.91 15.72
C THR A 75 -5.56 -2.68 14.41
N PRO A 76 -5.05 -3.93 14.45
CA PRO A 76 -4.88 -4.74 13.25
C PRO A 76 -6.15 -4.77 12.40
N THR A 77 -6.01 -4.37 11.14
CA THR A 77 -7.15 -4.17 10.22
C THR A 77 -6.85 -4.80 8.88
N THR A 78 -7.69 -5.73 8.43
CA THR A 78 -7.60 -6.27 7.07
C THR A 78 -8.02 -5.22 6.05
N CYS A 79 -7.16 -4.96 5.05
CA CYS A 79 -7.44 -3.99 4.00
C CYS A 79 -6.78 -4.36 2.65
N ARG A 80 -7.19 -3.66 1.59
CA ARG A 80 -6.55 -3.70 0.26
C ARG A 80 -5.95 -2.36 -0.16
N PHE A 81 -6.53 -1.28 0.33
CA PHE A 81 -6.15 0.08 -0.02
C PHE A 81 -5.87 0.86 1.25
N VAL A 82 -4.86 1.73 1.14
CA VAL A 82 -4.48 2.67 2.19
C VAL A 82 -4.43 4.06 1.58
N ARG A 83 -4.91 5.06 2.31
CA ARG A 83 -4.88 6.47 1.95
C ARG A 83 -4.28 7.29 3.07
N LEU A 84 -3.11 7.87 2.80
CA LEU A 84 -2.53 8.92 3.61
C LEU A 84 -3.06 10.28 3.13
N THR A 85 -3.65 11.05 4.04
CA THR A 85 -4.06 12.44 3.76
C THR A 85 -3.30 13.38 4.67
N VAL A 86 -2.41 14.21 4.13
CA VAL A 86 -1.78 15.31 4.87
C VAL A 86 -2.73 16.50 4.86
N THR A 87 -3.19 16.92 6.04
CA THR A 87 -4.19 17.99 6.20
C THR A 87 -3.56 19.34 6.52
N ASP A 88 -2.37 19.37 7.14
CA ASP A 88 -1.65 20.60 7.42
C ASP A 88 -0.14 20.40 7.59
N TRP A 89 0.63 21.44 7.29
CA TRP A 89 2.10 21.48 7.40
C TRP A 89 2.59 22.93 7.41
N PRO A 90 3.82 23.22 7.88
CA PRO A 90 4.35 24.59 7.91
C PRO A 90 4.49 25.19 6.50
N LYS A 91 3.77 26.29 6.23
CA LYS A 91 3.66 26.90 4.89
C LYS A 91 4.94 27.58 4.39
N ASN A 92 5.91 27.81 5.28
CA ASN A 92 7.25 28.28 4.92
C ASN A 92 8.19 27.14 4.47
N THR A 93 7.68 25.90 4.37
CA THR A 93 8.43 24.73 3.92
C THR A 93 7.68 24.00 2.81
N GLN A 94 8.43 23.40 1.90
CA GLN A 94 7.85 22.51 0.89
C GLN A 94 7.40 21.22 1.56
N LEU A 95 6.15 20.80 1.30
CA LEU A 95 5.69 19.49 1.72
C LEU A 95 6.43 18.41 0.92
N GLY A 96 7.05 17.49 1.63
CA GLY A 96 7.66 16.30 1.04
C GLY A 96 7.38 15.07 1.89
N ILE A 97 7.28 13.92 1.24
CA ILE A 97 7.31 12.60 1.88
C ILE A 97 8.46 11.86 1.22
N ILE A 98 9.46 11.50 2.01
CA ILE A 98 10.63 10.72 1.58
C ILE A 98 10.26 9.25 1.50
N ASP A 99 9.52 8.76 2.51
CA ASP A 99 9.11 7.37 2.59
C ASP A 99 7.78 7.25 3.34
N PHE A 100 6.97 6.29 2.91
CA PHE A 100 5.73 5.91 3.56
C PHE A 100 5.64 4.39 3.55
N THR A 101 5.65 3.81 4.74
CA THR A 101 5.62 2.36 4.93
C THR A 101 4.41 2.00 5.76
N VAL A 102 3.67 0.97 5.34
CA VAL A 102 2.61 0.34 6.14
C VAL A 102 3.08 -1.05 6.50
N PHE A 103 3.02 -1.37 7.78
CA PHE A 103 3.42 -2.66 8.33
C PHE A 103 2.18 -3.53 8.53
N GLY A 104 2.37 -4.84 8.38
CA GLY A 104 1.31 -5.82 8.51
C GLY A 104 1.79 -7.21 8.16
N THR A 105 0.88 -8.17 8.33
CA THR A 105 1.11 -9.58 8.00
C THR A 105 0.15 -10.05 6.92
N PRO A 106 0.58 -11.03 6.08
CA PRO A 106 -0.33 -11.68 5.13
C PRO A 106 -1.52 -12.31 5.86
N SER A 107 -2.75 -11.92 5.53
CA SER A 107 -3.97 -12.45 6.18
C SER A 107 -4.80 -13.38 5.30
N GLY A 108 -4.49 -13.45 4.01
CA GLY A 108 -5.19 -14.30 3.05
C GLY A 108 -5.04 -13.77 1.64
N HIS A 109 -5.80 -14.32 0.70
CA HIS A 109 -5.78 -13.84 -0.67
C HIS A 109 -7.16 -13.96 -1.31
N LEU A 110 -7.48 -13.03 -2.21
CA LEU A 110 -8.69 -13.16 -3.00
C LEU A 110 -8.50 -14.21 -4.10
N PRO A 111 -9.56 -14.92 -4.50
CA PRO A 111 -9.48 -15.83 -5.64
C PRO A 111 -9.01 -15.08 -6.89
N ALA A 112 -8.29 -15.77 -7.76
CA ALA A 112 -7.84 -15.20 -9.03
C ALA A 112 -9.04 -14.64 -9.81
N ALA A 113 -8.89 -13.43 -10.36
CA ALA A 113 -9.95 -12.75 -11.10
C ALA A 113 -10.36 -13.51 -12.38
N VAL A 114 -9.53 -14.45 -12.85
CA VAL A 114 -9.79 -15.32 -14.00
C VAL A 114 -9.54 -16.76 -13.60
N ALA A 115 -10.49 -17.66 -13.89
CA ALA A 115 -10.33 -19.09 -13.67
C ALA A 115 -9.25 -19.65 -14.62
N THR A 116 -8.43 -20.57 -14.12
CA THR A 116 -7.48 -21.34 -14.95
C THR A 116 -8.27 -22.06 -16.04
N PRO A 117 -8.00 -21.86 -17.35
CA PRO A 117 -8.60 -22.70 -18.36
C PRO A 117 -8.16 -24.15 -18.10
N THR A 118 -9.11 -25.03 -17.84
CA THR A 118 -8.83 -26.46 -17.72
C THR A 118 -8.49 -27.01 -19.09
N TYR A 119 -7.36 -27.71 -19.21
CA TYR A 119 -6.78 -28.23 -20.45
C TYR A 119 -7.76 -29.06 -21.31
N TYR A 120 -8.85 -29.58 -20.71
CA TYR A 120 -9.87 -30.40 -21.37
C TYR A 120 -10.84 -29.63 -22.29
N GLN A 121 -10.82 -28.29 -22.31
CA GLN A 121 -11.70 -27.47 -23.16
C GLN A 121 -11.01 -26.87 -24.39
N LEU A 122 -9.73 -27.15 -24.60
CA LEU A 122 -9.03 -26.70 -25.80
C LEU A 122 -9.39 -27.62 -26.98
N PRO A 123 -9.69 -27.05 -28.17
CA PRO A 123 -9.74 -27.84 -29.40
C PRO A 123 -8.43 -28.64 -29.55
N LEU A 124 -8.52 -29.91 -29.96
CA LEU A 124 -7.31 -30.69 -30.25
C LEU A 124 -6.48 -29.96 -31.32
N ASP A 125 -5.19 -29.77 -31.06
CA ASP A 125 -4.27 -29.08 -32.00
C ASP A 125 -4.10 -29.82 -33.34
N LYS A 126 -4.50 -31.09 -33.44
CA LYS A 126 -4.52 -31.85 -34.70
C LYS A 126 -5.72 -32.79 -34.77
N PRO A 127 -6.37 -32.91 -35.94
CA PRO A 127 -7.37 -33.95 -36.14
C PRO A 127 -6.73 -35.32 -35.97
N THR A 128 -7.42 -36.21 -35.26
CA THR A 128 -7.02 -37.60 -35.10
C THR A 128 -7.00 -38.25 -36.48
N ASN A 129 -5.82 -38.60 -37.00
CA ASN A 129 -5.73 -39.46 -38.16
C ASN A 129 -6.23 -40.85 -37.76
N GLU A 130 -7.50 -41.14 -38.04
CA GLU A 130 -8.02 -42.50 -38.03
C GLU A 130 -7.27 -43.29 -39.10
N ARG A 131 -6.39 -44.19 -38.65
CA ARG A 131 -5.75 -45.16 -39.53
C ARG A 131 -6.85 -46.14 -39.98
N LYS A 132 -7.16 -46.14 -41.27
CA LYS A 132 -7.84 -47.26 -41.94
C LYS A 132 -6.89 -48.45 -42.08
#